data_AF-A0A0P0RJN8-F1
#
_entry.id   AF-A0A0P0RJN8-F1
#
_cell.length_a   1.000
_cell.length_b   1.000
_cell.length_c   1.000
_cell.angle_alpha   90.00
_cell.angle_beta   90.00
_cell.angle_gamma   90.00
#
_symmetry.space_group_name_H-M   'P 1'
#
loop_
_entity.id
_entity.type
_entity.pdbx_description
1 polymer ?
#
loop_
_entity_poly.entity_id
_entity_poly.type
_entity_poly.pdbx_seq_one_letter_code
_entity_poly.pdbx_strand_id
1 'polypeptide(L)'
;MSSVIQHAWSAQARFAIYYAPARASGWWDAGSTWLARDAESDTLLVPHDAPALSQPLAQLTASPRRYGWHGTLVAPFHLAGHVSVADLLEVSENWAQTQVPFALAVEAATLGDFVALRPATASGDEQMRALAADALRTFTPLRVAPSRADIAKRMEAPLTERQRELLVEWGYPYVLDEFRFHMTVSNSLDNAADRATIVEWWHREAQRLGPLTIDGASIFVEPAPGEPFMLWQRLAFTANGGQENA
;
A
#
# COMPACT_ATOMS: atom_id res chain seq x y z
N MET A 1 23.41 -18.00 1.42
CA MET A 1 22.41 -19.00 1.86
C MET A 1 21.48 -18.30 2.85
N SER A 2 20.47 -17.61 2.34
CA SER A 2 19.49 -16.92 3.19
C SER A 2 18.63 -17.96 3.89
N SER A 3 18.66 -17.94 5.22
CA SER A 3 17.70 -18.63 6.06
C SER A 3 16.32 -18.04 5.77
N VAL A 4 15.55 -18.71 4.92
CA VAL A 4 14.11 -18.48 4.85
C VAL A 4 13.56 -18.99 6.17
N ILE A 5 13.39 -18.09 7.13
CA ILE A 5 12.57 -18.40 8.29
C ILE A 5 11.16 -18.64 7.73
N GLN A 6 10.77 -19.91 7.61
CA GLN A 6 9.40 -20.33 7.43
C GLN A 6 8.62 -19.81 8.65
N HIS A 7 8.16 -18.57 8.59
CA HIS A 7 7.13 -18.12 9.49
C HIS A 7 5.87 -18.89 9.09
N ALA A 8 5.49 -19.86 9.92
CA ALA A 8 4.22 -20.53 9.77
C ALA A 8 3.11 -19.52 10.13
N TRP A 9 2.66 -18.76 9.13
CA TRP A 9 1.53 -17.86 9.29
C TRP A 9 0.26 -18.67 9.54
N SER A 10 -0.61 -18.19 10.43
CA SER A 10 -1.88 -18.85 10.70
C SER A 10 -2.81 -18.82 9.48
N ALA A 11 -3.80 -19.71 9.42
CA ALA A 11 -4.83 -19.65 8.38
C ALA A 11 -5.66 -18.36 8.41
N GLN A 12 -5.61 -17.59 9.51
CA GLN A 12 -6.27 -16.29 9.65
C GLN A 12 -5.39 -15.13 9.17
N ALA A 13 -4.14 -15.39 8.79
CA ALA A 13 -3.26 -14.35 8.30
C ALA A 13 -3.78 -13.78 6.98
N ARG A 14 -3.62 -12.47 6.80
CA ARG A 14 -3.90 -11.78 5.54
C ARG A 14 -2.61 -11.22 4.98
N PHE A 15 -2.41 -11.41 3.69
CA PHE A 15 -1.26 -10.88 2.94
C PHE A 15 -1.72 -9.71 2.09
N ALA A 16 -0.82 -8.75 1.87
CA ALA A 16 -1.06 -7.65 0.96
C ALA A 16 0.20 -7.35 0.15
N ILE A 17 0.00 -6.86 -1.08
CA ILE A 17 1.09 -6.38 -1.91
C ILE A 17 1.02 -4.88 -1.92
N TYR A 18 2.02 -4.25 -1.32
CA TYR A 18 2.09 -2.81 -1.15
C TYR A 18 3.33 -2.25 -1.83
N TYR A 19 3.24 -0.99 -2.26
CA TYR A 19 4.42 -0.16 -2.40
C TYR A 19 4.85 0.30 -0.99
N ALA A 20 6.12 0.16 -0.68
CA ALA A 20 6.76 0.72 0.50
C ALA A 20 8.11 1.30 0.07
N PRO A 21 8.43 2.56 0.41
CA PRO A 21 9.72 3.14 0.05
C PRO A 21 10.90 2.29 0.52
N ALA A 22 12.00 2.31 -0.22
CA ALA A 22 13.22 1.59 0.13
C ALA A 22 13.65 1.92 1.57
N ARG A 23 14.11 0.91 2.32
CA ARG A 23 14.40 1.03 3.75
C ARG A 23 15.38 2.16 4.10
N ALA A 24 16.39 2.37 3.25
CA ALA A 24 17.40 3.40 3.43
C ALA A 24 16.98 4.79 2.92
N SER A 25 15.76 4.95 2.41
CA SER A 25 15.28 6.21 1.83
C SER A 25 14.77 7.18 2.91
N GLY A 26 14.92 8.48 2.65
CA GLY A 26 14.30 9.52 3.49
C GLY A 26 12.76 9.42 3.52
N TRP A 27 12.16 8.86 2.46
CA TRP A 27 10.72 8.59 2.41
C TRP A 27 10.27 7.52 3.40
N TRP A 28 11.05 6.47 3.64
CA TRP A 28 10.74 5.45 4.65
C TRP A 28 10.83 6.04 6.06
N ASP A 29 11.89 6.79 6.33
CA ASP A 29 12.12 7.44 7.63
C ASP A 29 11.01 8.45 7.96
N ALA A 30 10.71 9.37 7.04
CA ALA A 30 9.68 10.39 7.24
C ALA A 30 8.30 9.78 7.51
N GLY A 31 7.89 8.81 6.68
CA GLY A 31 6.58 8.17 6.81
C GLY A 31 6.44 7.29 8.04
N SER A 32 7.44 6.47 8.35
CA SER A 32 7.42 5.62 9.54
C SER A 32 7.44 6.45 10.82
N THR A 33 8.25 7.52 10.85
CA THR A 33 8.30 8.46 11.97
C THR A 33 6.97 9.19 12.13
N TRP A 34 6.36 9.67 11.05
CA TRP A 34 5.03 10.30 11.08
C TRP A 34 3.95 9.37 11.65
N LEU A 35 4.00 8.09 11.29
CA LEU A 35 3.10 7.06 11.81
C LEU A 35 3.50 6.52 13.19
N ALA A 36 4.61 7.00 13.76
CA ALA A 36 5.15 6.54 15.04
C ALA A 36 5.39 5.01 15.11
N ARG A 37 5.64 4.36 13.97
CA ARG A 37 5.92 2.92 13.86
C ARG A 37 6.65 2.59 12.56
N ASP A 38 7.75 1.86 12.67
CA ASP A 38 8.38 1.14 11.56
C ASP A 38 7.72 -0.25 11.43
N ALA A 39 7.10 -0.52 10.28
CA ALA A 39 6.39 -1.78 10.05
C ALA A 39 7.29 -2.96 9.65
N GLU A 40 8.56 -2.72 9.33
CA GLU A 40 9.55 -3.73 8.98
C GLU A 40 10.30 -4.24 10.22
N SER A 41 10.67 -3.35 11.15
CA SER A 41 11.28 -3.74 12.42
C SER A 41 10.28 -3.91 13.58
N ASP A 42 9.02 -3.55 13.36
CA ASP A 42 7.96 -3.48 14.39
C ASP A 42 8.33 -2.61 15.61
N THR A 43 9.12 -1.56 15.37
CA THR A 43 9.59 -0.65 16.43
C THR A 43 8.74 0.61 16.48
N LEU A 44 8.44 1.08 17.69
CA LEU A 44 7.81 2.38 17.89
C LEU A 44 8.82 3.52 17.64
N LEU A 45 8.35 4.56 16.97
CA LEU A 45 9.13 5.76 16.67
C LEU A 45 8.50 6.97 17.36
N VAL A 46 9.30 8.00 17.60
CA VAL A 46 8.83 9.26 18.21
C VAL A 46 8.89 10.35 17.15
N PRO A 47 7.74 10.91 16.73
CA PRO A 47 7.74 12.08 15.86
C PRO A 47 8.37 13.28 16.60
N HIS A 48 9.48 13.81 16.09
CA HIS A 48 10.18 14.93 16.71
C HIS A 48 9.66 16.31 16.25
N ASP A 49 9.21 16.42 14.99
CA ASP A 49 8.79 17.68 14.36
C ASP A 49 7.33 17.62 13.88
N ALA A 50 6.44 17.12 14.75
CA ALA A 50 5.01 17.08 14.46
C ALA A 50 4.40 18.49 14.44
N PRO A 51 3.50 18.80 13.48
CA PRO A 51 2.86 20.10 13.45
C PRO A 51 1.92 20.31 14.66
N ALA A 52 1.60 21.56 14.96
CA ALA A 52 0.59 21.89 15.95
C ALA A 52 -0.80 21.51 15.41
N LEU A 53 -1.43 20.52 16.05
CA LEU A 53 -2.74 19.97 15.67
C LEU A 53 -3.69 20.04 16.86
N SER A 54 -4.99 19.91 16.60
CA SER A 54 -6.01 19.97 17.67
C SER A 54 -5.95 18.82 18.68
N GLN A 55 -5.30 17.71 18.31
CA GLN A 55 -5.05 16.55 19.17
C GLN A 55 -3.69 15.93 18.83
N PRO A 56 -3.14 15.04 19.69
CA PRO A 56 -1.85 14.41 19.42
C PRO A 56 -1.82 13.66 18.08
N LEU A 57 -0.72 13.81 17.33
CA LEU A 57 -0.56 13.19 16.00
C LEU A 57 -0.87 11.69 16.01
N ALA A 58 -0.43 10.96 17.04
CA ALA A 58 -0.69 9.52 17.18
C ALA A 58 -2.18 9.15 17.20
N GLN A 59 -3.06 10.04 17.67
CA GLN A 59 -4.52 9.83 17.63
C GLN A 59 -5.08 10.10 16.23
N LEU A 60 -4.47 11.02 15.47
CA LEU A 60 -4.83 11.36 14.10
C LEU A 60 -4.29 10.36 13.06
N THR A 61 -3.37 9.48 13.44
CA THR A 61 -2.71 8.52 12.54
C THR A 61 -2.91 7.05 12.95
N ALA A 62 -3.76 6.77 13.93
CA ALA A 62 -3.97 5.42 14.46
C ALA A 62 -4.32 4.36 13.40
N SER A 63 -5.19 4.70 12.43
CA SER A 63 -5.59 3.82 11.34
C SER A 63 -4.43 3.49 10.38
N PRO A 64 -3.76 4.46 9.72
CA PRO A 64 -2.62 4.16 8.86
C PRO A 64 -1.43 3.55 9.63
N ARG A 65 -1.21 3.92 10.90
CA ARG A 65 -0.15 3.34 11.74
C ARG A 65 -0.25 1.82 11.86
N ARG A 66 -1.47 1.28 11.93
CA ARG A 66 -1.71 -0.18 11.98
C ARG A 66 -1.21 -0.88 10.73
N TYR A 67 -1.35 -0.25 9.56
CA TYR A 67 -0.91 -0.82 8.29
C TYR A 67 0.58 -0.57 8.01
N GLY A 68 1.14 0.47 8.62
CA GLY A 68 2.50 0.93 8.33
C GLY A 68 2.57 1.90 7.15
N TRP A 69 3.74 2.46 6.91
CA TRP A 69 3.96 3.41 5.81
C TRP A 69 3.96 2.68 4.47
N HIS A 70 2.90 2.86 3.68
CA HIS A 70 2.69 2.11 2.46
C HIS A 70 1.71 2.81 1.50
N GLY A 71 1.69 2.36 0.25
CA GLY A 71 0.60 2.56 -0.71
C GLY A 71 0.10 1.23 -1.24
N THR A 72 -1.22 1.05 -1.34
CA THR A 72 -1.79 -0.25 -1.73
C THR A 72 -1.66 -0.52 -3.23
N LEU A 73 -1.13 -1.70 -3.61
CA LEU A 73 -1.21 -2.24 -4.98
C LEU A 73 -2.26 -3.35 -5.07
N VAL A 74 -2.22 -4.29 -4.13
CA VAL A 74 -3.24 -5.33 -3.92
C VAL A 74 -3.68 -5.30 -2.46
N ALA A 75 -4.97 -5.05 -2.23
CA ALA A 75 -5.56 -5.00 -0.90
C ALA A 75 -5.43 -6.34 -0.14
N PRO A 76 -5.47 -6.35 1.20
CA PRO A 76 -5.29 -7.57 1.99
C PRO A 76 -6.19 -8.73 1.59
N PHE A 77 -5.64 -9.94 1.54
CA PHE A 77 -6.31 -11.17 1.13
C PHE A 77 -5.84 -12.38 1.93
N HIS A 78 -6.69 -13.42 1.98
CA HIS A 78 -6.27 -14.74 2.42
C HIS A 78 -5.76 -15.55 1.22
N LEU A 79 -4.79 -16.43 1.45
CA LEU A 79 -4.32 -17.38 0.45
C LEU A 79 -5.35 -18.47 0.20
N ALA A 80 -5.56 -18.82 -1.08
CA ALA A 80 -6.40 -19.95 -1.44
C ALA A 80 -5.90 -21.24 -0.78
N GLY A 81 -6.80 -22.19 -0.47
CA GLY A 81 -6.42 -23.39 0.29
C GLY A 81 -5.39 -24.31 -0.37
N HIS A 82 -5.09 -24.10 -1.65
CA HIS A 82 -4.08 -24.83 -2.43
C HIS A 82 -2.77 -24.03 -2.60
N VAL A 83 -2.68 -22.83 -2.03
CA VAL A 83 -1.57 -21.90 -2.19
C VAL A 83 -0.83 -21.78 -0.86
N SER A 84 0.46 -22.08 -0.89
CA SER A 84 1.36 -21.93 0.26
C SER A 84 1.96 -20.53 0.31
N VAL A 85 2.54 -20.20 1.46
CA VAL A 85 3.32 -18.96 1.64
C VAL A 85 4.56 -18.94 0.74
N ALA A 86 5.12 -20.11 0.43
CA ALA A 86 6.24 -20.23 -0.50
C ALA A 86 5.81 -19.90 -1.94
N ASP A 87 4.63 -20.37 -2.37
CA ASP A 87 4.08 -20.05 -3.69
C ASP A 87 3.83 -18.54 -3.83
N LEU A 88 3.33 -17.89 -2.77
CA LEU A 88 3.19 -16.42 -2.73
C LEU A 88 4.54 -15.73 -2.93
N LEU A 89 5.57 -16.15 -2.19
CA LEU A 89 6.90 -15.56 -2.29
C LEU A 89 7.50 -15.72 -3.69
N GLU A 90 7.44 -16.93 -4.25
CA GLU A 90 7.96 -17.22 -5.58
C GLU A 90 7.27 -16.39 -6.67
N VAL A 91 5.93 -16.35 -6.66
CA VAL A 91 5.16 -15.53 -7.62
C VAL A 91 5.48 -14.05 -7.45
N SER A 92 5.62 -13.58 -6.20
CA SER A 92 5.99 -12.20 -5.89
C SER A 92 7.37 -11.82 -6.41
N GLU A 93 8.38 -12.68 -6.23
CA GLU A 93 9.74 -12.45 -6.71
C GLU A 93 9.80 -12.43 -8.24
N ASN A 94 9.13 -13.38 -8.90
CA ASN A 94 9.07 -13.43 -10.37
C ASN A 94 8.35 -12.21 -10.94
N TRP A 95 7.23 -11.81 -10.34
CA TRP A 95 6.50 -10.60 -10.76
C TRP A 95 7.32 -9.34 -10.59
N ALA A 96 8.05 -9.19 -9.49
CA ALA A 96 8.89 -8.02 -9.27
C ALA A 96 10.00 -7.90 -10.34
N GLN A 97 10.53 -9.02 -10.83
CA GLN A 97 11.55 -9.02 -11.89
C GLN A 97 11.02 -8.53 -13.25
N THR A 98 9.71 -8.58 -13.51
CA THR A 98 9.12 -8.06 -14.75
C THR A 98 8.80 -6.57 -14.69
N GLN A 99 8.91 -5.92 -13.52
CA GLN A 99 8.60 -4.52 -13.35
C GLN A 99 9.82 -3.63 -13.54
N VAL A 100 9.60 -2.45 -14.13
CA VAL A 100 10.64 -1.43 -14.34
C VAL A 100 10.51 -0.32 -13.30
N PRO A 101 11.60 0.04 -12.59
CA PRO A 101 11.58 1.17 -11.67
C PRO A 101 11.25 2.50 -12.33
N PHE A 102 10.55 3.39 -11.62
CA PHE A 102 10.28 4.76 -12.09
C PHE A 102 10.20 5.77 -10.95
N ALA A 103 10.33 7.05 -11.28
CA ALA A 103 10.16 8.15 -10.34
C ALA A 103 8.72 8.67 -10.39
N LEU A 104 8.09 8.81 -9.23
CA LEU A 104 6.72 9.28 -9.07
C LEU A 104 6.70 10.62 -8.33
N ALA A 105 6.39 11.70 -9.04
CA ALA A 105 6.08 12.96 -8.40
C ALA A 105 4.78 12.83 -7.61
N VAL A 106 4.78 13.28 -6.36
CA VAL A 106 3.62 13.21 -5.45
C VAL A 106 3.28 14.56 -4.84
N GLU A 107 2.01 14.71 -4.48
CA GLU A 107 1.48 15.84 -3.73
C GLU A 107 0.66 15.36 -2.54
N ALA A 108 0.54 16.20 -1.51
CA ALA A 108 -0.31 15.95 -0.36
C ALA A 108 -1.70 16.53 -0.61
N ALA A 109 -2.74 15.72 -0.46
CA ALA A 109 -4.10 16.17 -0.70
C ALA A 109 -5.09 15.55 0.28
N THR A 110 -6.22 16.22 0.44
CA THR A 110 -7.38 15.60 1.10
C THR A 110 -8.07 14.65 0.12
N LEU A 111 -8.31 13.42 0.54
CA LEU A 111 -9.12 12.42 -0.16
C LEU A 111 -10.34 12.12 0.72
N GLY A 112 -11.51 12.66 0.36
CA GLY A 112 -12.68 12.60 1.23
C GLY A 112 -12.45 13.38 2.52
N ASP A 113 -12.34 12.69 3.66
CA ASP A 113 -12.14 13.27 4.99
C ASP A 113 -10.74 13.03 5.57
N PHE A 114 -9.84 12.35 4.85
CA PHE A 114 -8.47 12.08 5.31
C PHE A 114 -7.43 12.73 4.39
N VAL A 115 -6.18 12.81 4.86
CA VAL A 115 -5.05 13.31 4.08
C VAL A 115 -4.19 12.14 3.60
N ALA A 116 -3.68 12.24 2.38
CA ALA A 116 -2.78 11.27 1.77
C ALA A 116 -1.80 11.92 0.79
N LEU A 117 -0.71 11.20 0.48
CA LEU A 117 0.10 11.47 -0.70
C LEU A 117 -0.51 10.78 -1.91
N ARG A 118 -0.54 11.44 -3.06
CA ARG A 118 -1.05 10.89 -4.33
C ARG A 118 -0.17 11.33 -5.52
N PRO A 119 -0.27 10.69 -6.70
CA PRO A 119 0.43 11.14 -7.89
C PRO A 119 0.11 12.61 -8.21
N ALA A 120 1.14 13.41 -8.48
CA ALA A 120 0.99 14.84 -8.83
C ALA A 120 0.77 15.07 -10.33
N THR A 121 0.92 14.03 -11.16
CA THR A 121 0.76 14.11 -12.61
C THR A 121 -0.12 12.97 -13.12
N ALA A 122 -0.82 13.22 -14.24
CA ALA A 122 -1.64 12.21 -14.90
C ALA A 122 -0.80 11.01 -15.38
N SER A 123 0.42 11.25 -15.88
CA SER A 123 1.33 10.18 -16.29
C SER A 123 1.78 9.31 -15.11
N GLY A 124 2.01 9.90 -13.94
CA GLY A 124 2.33 9.15 -12.72
C GLY A 124 1.16 8.31 -12.23
N ASP A 125 -0.07 8.85 -12.31
CA ASP A 125 -1.30 8.09 -12.00
C ASP A 125 -1.47 6.90 -12.94
N GLU A 126 -1.24 7.09 -14.24
CA GLU A 126 -1.31 6.02 -15.24
C GLU A 126 -0.27 4.92 -14.99
N GLN A 127 0.98 5.28 -14.68
CA GLN A 127 2.03 4.31 -14.35
C GLN A 127 1.68 3.49 -13.10
N MET A 128 1.20 4.14 -12.03
CA MET A 128 0.79 3.43 -10.82
C MET A 128 -0.43 2.54 -11.06
N ARG A 129 -1.38 2.98 -11.88
CA ARG A 129 -2.55 2.18 -12.26
C ARG A 129 -2.16 0.95 -13.06
N ALA A 130 -1.22 1.09 -13.99
CA ALA A 130 -0.69 -0.03 -14.77
C ALA A 130 0.01 -1.05 -13.86
N LEU A 131 0.87 -0.58 -12.96
CA LEU A 131 1.55 -1.43 -11.97
C LEU A 131 0.55 -2.17 -11.07
N ALA A 132 -0.46 -1.48 -10.55
CA ALA A 132 -1.48 -2.08 -9.68
C ALA A 132 -2.38 -3.07 -10.44
N ALA A 133 -2.72 -2.79 -11.70
CA ALA A 133 -3.49 -3.70 -12.54
C ALA A 133 -2.72 -4.99 -12.85
N ASP A 134 -1.42 -4.88 -13.14
CA ASP A 134 -0.56 -6.04 -13.38
C ASP A 134 -0.38 -6.89 -12.10
N ALA A 135 -0.13 -6.24 -10.97
CA ALA A 135 -0.12 -6.91 -9.67
C ALA A 135 -1.45 -7.63 -9.39
N LEU A 136 -2.59 -6.95 -9.56
CA LEU A 136 -3.90 -7.53 -9.30
C LEU A 136 -4.14 -8.78 -10.14
N ARG A 137 -3.80 -8.78 -11.43
CA ARG A 137 -3.93 -9.96 -12.30
C ARG A 137 -3.04 -11.10 -11.84
N THR A 138 -1.79 -10.79 -11.51
CA THR A 138 -0.79 -11.76 -11.05
C THR A 138 -1.20 -12.44 -9.76
N PHE A 139 -1.69 -11.67 -8.77
CA PHE A 139 -1.99 -12.19 -7.43
C PHE A 139 -3.41 -12.72 -7.29
N THR A 140 -4.34 -12.43 -8.21
CA THR A 140 -5.72 -12.94 -8.15
C THR A 140 -5.83 -14.47 -8.03
N PRO A 141 -5.09 -15.27 -8.81
CA PRO A 141 -5.11 -16.73 -8.66
C PRO A 141 -4.67 -17.25 -7.29
N LEU A 142 -3.88 -16.47 -6.53
CA LEU A 142 -3.37 -16.87 -5.22
C LEU A 142 -4.39 -16.64 -4.08
N ARG A 143 -5.46 -15.90 -4.36
CA ARG A 143 -6.39 -15.37 -3.37
C ARG A 143 -7.55 -16.32 -3.14
N VAL A 144 -8.04 -16.39 -1.91
CA VAL A 144 -9.40 -16.89 -1.65
C VAL A 144 -10.38 -15.96 -2.36
N ALA A 145 -11.21 -16.53 -3.23
CA ALA A 145 -12.29 -15.77 -3.86
C ALA A 145 -13.22 -15.21 -2.76
N PRO A 146 -13.69 -13.95 -2.89
CA PRO A 146 -14.58 -13.37 -1.90
C PRO A 146 -15.84 -14.22 -1.74
N SER A 147 -16.35 -14.33 -0.51
CA SER A 147 -17.60 -15.05 -0.29
C SER A 147 -18.77 -14.27 -0.90
N ARG A 148 -19.86 -14.98 -1.25
CA ARG A 148 -21.09 -14.32 -1.75
C ARG A 148 -21.62 -13.30 -0.74
N ALA A 149 -21.45 -13.56 0.55
CA ALA A 149 -21.84 -12.65 1.63
C ALA A 149 -20.99 -11.37 1.65
N ASP A 150 -19.67 -11.49 1.44
CA ASP A 150 -18.79 -10.32 1.36
C ASP A 150 -19.09 -9.45 0.14
N ILE A 151 -19.37 -10.09 -1.01
CA ILE A 151 -19.80 -9.37 -2.22
C ILE A 151 -21.12 -8.67 -1.98
N ALA A 152 -22.13 -9.37 -1.43
CA ALA A 152 -23.44 -8.80 -1.14
C ALA A 152 -23.36 -7.61 -0.18
N LYS A 153 -22.57 -7.73 0.90
CA LYS A 153 -22.33 -6.63 1.84
C LYS A 153 -21.71 -5.42 1.16
N ARG A 154 -20.74 -5.63 0.25
CA ARG A 154 -20.11 -4.53 -0.49
C ARG A 154 -21.05 -3.93 -1.56
N MET A 155 -22.02 -4.70 -2.09
CA MET A 155 -23.04 -4.23 -3.04
C MET A 155 -24.01 -3.20 -2.44
N GLU A 156 -24.15 -3.16 -1.12
CA GLU A 156 -25.02 -2.19 -0.41
C GLU A 156 -24.48 -0.76 -0.50
N ALA A 157 -23.19 -0.58 -0.82
CA ALA A 157 -22.62 0.74 -1.05
C ALA A 157 -23.18 1.39 -2.33
N PRO A 158 -23.19 2.75 -2.41
CA PRO A 158 -23.60 3.49 -3.60
C PRO A 158 -22.53 3.38 -4.70
N LEU A 159 -22.46 2.21 -5.35
CA LEU A 159 -21.51 1.92 -6.42
C LEU A 159 -22.08 2.28 -7.80
N THR A 160 -21.21 2.80 -8.66
CA THR A 160 -21.49 2.92 -10.10
C THR A 160 -21.63 1.54 -10.73
N GLU A 161 -22.23 1.44 -11.94
CA GLU A 161 -22.33 0.16 -12.65
C GLU A 161 -20.95 -0.47 -12.86
N ARG A 162 -19.98 0.34 -13.28
CA ARG A 162 -18.59 -0.12 -13.48
C ARG A 162 -17.97 -0.69 -12.21
N GLN A 163 -18.15 -0.02 -11.08
CA GLN A 163 -17.67 -0.49 -9.77
C GLN A 163 -18.35 -1.80 -9.34
N ARG A 164 -19.61 -2.03 -9.74
CA ARG A 164 -20.31 -3.30 -9.48
C ARG A 164 -19.72 -4.44 -10.29
N GLU A 165 -19.48 -4.24 -11.58
CA GLU A 165 -18.78 -5.21 -12.44
C GLU A 165 -17.43 -5.61 -11.85
N LEU A 166 -16.62 -4.61 -11.47
CA LEU A 166 -15.30 -4.83 -10.88
C LEU A 166 -15.38 -5.59 -9.55
N LEU A 167 -16.37 -5.32 -8.71
CA LEU A 167 -16.55 -6.04 -7.47
C LEU A 167 -16.99 -7.49 -7.69
N VAL A 168 -17.81 -7.78 -8.71
CA VAL A 168 -18.15 -9.16 -9.06
C VAL A 168 -16.93 -9.92 -9.57
N GLU A 169 -16.14 -9.31 -10.45
CA GLU A 169 -15.00 -9.97 -11.10
C GLU A 169 -13.77 -10.08 -10.17
N TRP A 170 -13.42 -9.01 -9.47
CA TRP A 170 -12.17 -8.89 -8.71
C TRP A 170 -12.36 -8.91 -7.19
N GLY A 171 -13.62 -8.89 -6.73
CA GLY A 171 -13.95 -8.85 -5.31
C GLY A 171 -13.78 -7.48 -4.67
N TYR A 172 -13.43 -6.44 -5.42
CA TYR A 172 -13.24 -5.08 -4.91
C TYR A 172 -13.58 -4.04 -5.98
N PRO A 173 -14.32 -2.97 -5.65
CA PRO A 173 -14.83 -2.03 -6.67
C PRO A 173 -13.81 -0.99 -7.14
N TYR A 174 -12.72 -0.75 -6.39
CA TYR A 174 -11.75 0.32 -6.68
C TYR A 174 -10.44 -0.24 -7.24
N VAL A 175 -10.56 -0.98 -8.34
CA VAL A 175 -9.44 -1.62 -9.05
C VAL A 175 -9.42 -1.18 -10.52
N LEU A 176 -8.34 -1.49 -11.23
CA LEU A 176 -8.20 -1.20 -12.67
C LEU A 176 -8.47 0.28 -12.98
N ASP A 177 -9.52 0.58 -13.75
CA ASP A 177 -9.91 1.94 -14.13
C ASP A 177 -10.43 2.80 -12.95
N GLU A 178 -10.84 2.17 -11.86
CA GLU A 178 -11.27 2.83 -10.62
C GLU A 178 -10.15 2.92 -9.57
N PHE A 179 -8.97 2.36 -9.85
CA PHE A 179 -7.83 2.42 -8.94
C PHE A 179 -7.28 3.84 -8.81
N ARG A 180 -6.94 4.23 -7.57
CA ARG A 180 -6.32 5.52 -7.24
C ARG A 180 -5.20 5.29 -6.24
N PHE A 181 -3.96 5.46 -6.68
CA PHE A 181 -2.82 5.32 -5.78
C PHE A 181 -2.83 6.42 -4.71
N HIS A 182 -2.57 6.01 -3.48
CA HIS A 182 -2.34 6.94 -2.38
C HIS A 182 -1.54 6.28 -1.25
N MET A 183 -0.82 7.09 -0.48
CA MET A 183 -0.21 6.71 0.80
C MET A 183 -0.88 7.50 1.92
N THR A 184 -1.62 6.82 2.79
CA THR A 184 -2.46 7.45 3.81
C THR A 184 -1.61 8.03 4.94
N VAL A 185 -1.79 9.33 5.21
CA VAL A 185 -1.05 10.02 6.28
C VAL A 185 -1.92 10.33 7.50
N SER A 186 -3.25 10.27 7.40
CA SER A 186 -4.14 10.49 8.54
C SER A 186 -5.33 9.54 8.54
N ASN A 187 -6.01 9.47 9.69
CA ASN A 187 -7.38 8.99 9.78
C ASN A 187 -8.34 9.94 9.03
N SER A 188 -9.62 9.58 8.98
CA SER A 188 -10.70 10.55 8.75
C SER A 188 -10.65 11.65 9.80
N LEU A 189 -10.64 12.90 9.35
CA LEU A 189 -10.52 14.11 10.16
C LEU A 189 -11.72 15.00 9.89
N ASP A 190 -12.52 15.32 10.90
CA ASP A 190 -13.60 16.30 10.77
C ASP A 190 -13.06 17.74 10.74
N ASN A 191 -11.96 17.98 11.46
CA ASN A 191 -11.34 19.29 11.58
C ASN A 191 -10.60 19.71 10.30
N ALA A 192 -11.13 20.72 9.61
CA ALA A 192 -10.55 21.26 8.38
C ALA A 192 -9.18 21.92 8.56
N ALA A 193 -8.92 22.54 9.71
CA ALA A 193 -7.64 23.18 10.01
C ALA A 193 -6.53 22.14 10.22
N ASP A 194 -6.84 21.00 10.86
CA ASP A 194 -5.90 19.89 10.97
C ASP A 194 -5.59 19.30 9.59
N ARG A 195 -6.61 19.10 8.73
CA ARG A 195 -6.39 18.64 7.35
C ARG A 195 -5.45 19.58 6.58
N ALA A 196 -5.71 20.89 6.64
CA ALA A 196 -4.87 21.89 5.97
C ALA A 196 -3.42 21.89 6.49
N THR A 197 -3.26 21.80 7.81
CA THR A 197 -1.94 21.77 8.46
C THR A 197 -1.14 20.52 8.07
N ILE A 198 -1.78 19.35 8.05
CA ILE A 198 -1.14 18.09 7.64
C ILE A 198 -0.76 18.13 6.14
N VAL A 199 -1.64 18.65 5.28
CA VAL A 199 -1.36 18.84 3.85
C VAL A 199 -0.14 19.75 3.66
N GLU A 200 -0.07 20.89 4.35
CA GLU A 200 1.06 21.81 4.24
C GLU A 200 2.38 21.17 4.73
N TRP A 201 2.33 20.43 5.83
CA TRP A 201 3.49 19.70 6.34
C TRP A 201 4.02 18.70 5.32
N TRP A 202 3.15 17.85 4.76
CA TRP A 202 3.55 16.84 3.78
C TRP A 202 3.93 17.42 2.42
N HIS A 203 3.39 18.59 2.04
CA HIS A 203 3.87 19.30 0.86
C HIS A 203 5.32 19.75 1.00
N ARG A 204 5.70 20.35 2.13
CA ARG A 204 7.09 20.72 2.39
C ARG A 204 8.00 19.50 2.41
N GLU A 205 7.54 18.42 3.04
CA GLU A 205 8.32 17.19 3.15
C GLU A 205 8.52 16.52 1.79
N ALA A 206 7.48 16.45 0.95
CA ALA A 206 7.59 15.95 -0.42
C ALA A 206 8.54 16.79 -1.28
N GLN A 207 8.51 18.12 -1.16
CA GLN A 207 9.45 19.01 -1.84
C GLN A 207 10.90 18.76 -1.40
N ARG A 208 11.12 18.53 -0.11
CA ARG A 208 12.44 18.24 0.47
C ARG A 208 12.98 16.89 0.02
N LEU A 209 12.13 15.86 -0.03
CA LEU A 209 12.51 14.49 -0.37
C LEU A 209 12.62 14.24 -1.88
N GLY A 210 11.96 15.06 -2.70
CA GLY A 210 11.88 14.85 -4.14
C GLY A 210 10.87 13.75 -4.51
N PRO A 211 10.84 13.27 -5.77
CA PRO A 211 9.89 12.23 -6.19
C PRO A 211 10.09 10.93 -5.40
N LEU A 212 9.00 10.18 -5.20
CA LEU A 212 9.10 8.80 -4.74
C LEU A 212 9.84 7.97 -5.79
N THR A 213 10.74 7.11 -5.35
CA THR A 213 11.29 6.07 -6.22
C THR A 213 10.40 4.83 -6.08
N ILE A 214 9.73 4.44 -7.16
CA ILE A 214 8.99 3.18 -7.27
C ILE A 214 9.97 2.14 -7.80
N ASP A 215 10.78 1.58 -6.92
CA ASP A 215 11.85 0.61 -7.21
C ASP A 215 11.54 -0.80 -6.71
N GLY A 216 10.34 -1.01 -6.18
CA GLY A 216 9.95 -2.27 -5.63
C GLY A 216 8.52 -2.28 -5.11
N ALA A 217 8.13 -3.47 -4.68
CA ALA A 217 6.94 -3.71 -3.87
C ALA A 217 7.35 -4.43 -2.59
N SER A 218 6.37 -4.76 -1.75
CA SER A 218 6.60 -5.50 -0.53
C SER A 218 5.38 -6.34 -0.19
N ILE A 219 5.65 -7.53 0.35
CA ILE A 219 4.64 -8.37 0.96
C ILE A 219 4.48 -7.92 2.41
N PHE A 220 3.29 -7.46 2.76
CA PHE A 220 2.90 -7.21 4.14
C PHE A 220 2.00 -8.34 4.63
N VAL A 221 2.09 -8.63 5.93
CA VAL A 221 1.29 -9.64 6.59
C VAL A 221 0.62 -9.07 7.82
N GLU A 222 -0.67 -9.31 7.96
CA GLU A 222 -1.39 -9.22 9.23
C GLU A 222 -1.47 -10.63 9.81
N PRO A 223 -0.79 -10.91 10.93
CA PRO A 223 -0.70 -12.27 11.47
C PRO A 223 -2.06 -12.86 11.90
N ALA A 224 -2.94 -12.01 12.41
CA ALA A 224 -4.29 -12.34 12.85
C ALA A 224 -5.22 -11.11 12.76
N PRO A 225 -6.55 -11.31 12.69
CA PRO A 225 -7.50 -10.20 12.55
C PRO A 225 -7.32 -9.13 13.63
N GLY A 226 -7.05 -7.90 13.20
CA GLY A 226 -6.88 -6.75 14.11
C GLY A 226 -5.43 -6.46 14.48
N GLU A 227 -4.51 -7.42 14.32
CA GLU A 227 -3.08 -7.21 14.56
C GLU A 227 -2.46 -6.19 13.58
N PRO A 228 -1.39 -5.47 13.95
CA PRO A 228 -0.68 -4.61 13.02
C PRO A 228 -0.12 -5.40 11.83
N PHE A 229 -0.17 -4.79 10.64
CA PHE A 229 0.55 -5.34 9.49
C PHE A 229 2.06 -5.16 9.68
N MET A 230 2.83 -6.16 9.29
CA MET A 230 4.28 -6.14 9.26
C MET A 230 4.76 -6.30 7.82
N LEU A 231 5.81 -5.57 7.45
CA LEU A 231 6.51 -5.81 6.20
C LEU A 231 7.29 -7.12 6.37
N TRP A 232 6.89 -8.15 5.64
CA TRP A 232 7.50 -9.47 5.71
C TRP A 232 8.63 -9.62 4.69
N GLN A 233 8.44 -9.15 3.46
CA GLN A 233 9.41 -9.29 2.38
C GLN A 233 9.41 -8.07 1.48
N ARG A 234 10.61 -7.54 1.17
CA ARG A 234 10.80 -6.54 0.12
C ARG A 234 11.07 -7.23 -1.22
N LEU A 235 10.52 -6.67 -2.29
CA LEU A 235 10.61 -7.18 -3.65
C LEU A 235 11.19 -6.09 -4.55
N ALA A 236 12.44 -6.23 -4.97
CA ALA A 236 13.09 -5.24 -5.82
C ALA A 236 12.65 -5.41 -7.28
N PHE A 237 12.37 -4.31 -7.95
CA PHE A 237 12.12 -4.29 -9.39
C PHE A 237 13.44 -4.31 -10.16
N THR A 238 13.47 -5.00 -11.29
CA THR A 238 14.67 -5.09 -12.13
C THR A 238 14.41 -4.49 -13.50
N ALA A 239 15.29 -3.60 -13.95
CA ALA A 239 15.20 -2.97 -15.28
C ALA A 239 15.38 -3.94 -16.47
N ASN A 240 15.42 -5.26 -16.26
CA ASN A 240 15.73 -6.25 -17.29
C ASN A 240 14.47 -6.68 -18.06
N GLY A 241 13.89 -5.74 -18.81
CA GLY A 241 12.75 -5.98 -19.70
C GLY A 241 13.00 -5.64 -21.16
N GLY A 242 14.26 -5.42 -21.58
CA GLY A 242 14.52 -4.97 -22.94
C GLY A 242 15.96 -5.03 -23.38
N GLN A 243 16.57 -6.21 -23.41
CA GLN A 243 17.58 -6.60 -24.41
C GLN A 243 17.65 -8.13 -24.50
N GLU A 244 16.83 -8.73 -25.37
CA GLU A 244 17.15 -10.01 -26.02
C GLU A 244 16.25 -10.17 -27.26
N ASN A 245 16.78 -9.70 -28.40
CA ASN A 245 16.70 -10.29 -29.74
C ASN A 245 17.19 -9.26 -30.77
N ALA A 246 18.48 -9.34 -31.07
CA ALA A 246 19.07 -8.92 -32.33
C ALA A 246 19.36 -10.19 -33.15
#